data_AF-A0A3D5DP15-F1
#
_entry.id   AF-A0A3D5DP15-F1
#
_cell.length_a   1.000
_cell.length_b   1.000
_cell.length_c   1.000
_cell.angle_alpha   90.00
_cell.angle_beta   90.00
_cell.angle_gamma   90.00
#
_symmetry.space_group_name_H-M   'P 1'
#
loop_
_entity.id
_entity.type
_entity.pdbx_description
1 polymer ?
#
loop_
_entity_poly.entity_id
_entity_poly.type
_entity_poly.pdbx_seq_one_letter_code
_entity_poly.pdbx_strand_id
1 'polypeptide(L)'
;MVVVLDNGGYLAVKRAIEGYLGVAHDPRAHPGTRLPDIDHVAVAGGYGAAGVNAGQRGEVAAAVKEAFEAGGVQVVAVTVAEVRP
;
A
#
# COMPACT_ATOMS: atom_id res chain seq x y z
N MET A 1 2.78 15.68 2.59
CA MET A 1 3.15 14.28 2.83
C MET A 1 2.00 13.38 2.45
N VAL A 2 2.28 12.25 1.79
CA VAL A 2 1.33 11.20 1.42
C VAL A 2 1.80 9.90 2.07
N VAL A 3 0.88 9.16 2.69
CA VAL A 3 1.15 7.82 3.23
C VAL A 3 0.38 6.81 2.39
N VAL A 4 1.08 5.88 1.78
CA VAL A 4 0.49 4.80 0.98
C VAL A 4 0.49 3.53 1.82
N LEU A 5 -0.70 2.96 2.05
CA LEU A 5 -0.84 1.65 2.68
C LEU A 5 -0.91 0.60 1.57
N ASP A 6 0.22 -0.03 1.29
CA ASP A 6 0.34 -1.01 0.22
C ASP A 6 0.07 -2.43 0.75
N ASN A 7 -1.10 -2.95 0.42
CA ASN A 7 -1.50 -4.34 0.66
C ASN A 7 -1.43 -5.21 -0.61
N GLY A 8 -0.87 -4.68 -1.71
CA GLY A 8 -0.76 -5.36 -3.00
C GLY A 8 -2.08 -5.49 -3.78
N GLY A 9 -3.12 -4.69 -3.49
CA GLY A 9 -4.37 -4.74 -4.24
C GLY A 9 -5.54 -3.90 -3.73
N TYR A 10 -6.72 -4.21 -4.25
CA TYR A 10 -7.99 -3.66 -3.79
C TYR A 10 -8.65 -4.60 -2.78
N LEU A 11 -8.05 -4.71 -1.59
CA LEU A 11 -8.51 -5.65 -0.55
C LEU A 11 -9.99 -5.49 -0.18
N ALA A 12 -10.48 -4.24 -0.10
CA ALA A 12 -11.89 -3.98 0.19
C ALA A 12 -12.83 -4.53 -0.90
N VAL A 13 -12.43 -4.42 -2.18
CA VAL A 13 -13.20 -4.93 -3.31
C VAL A 13 -13.19 -6.45 -3.30
N LYS A 14 -12.02 -7.07 -3.11
CA LYS A 14 -11.90 -8.53 -2.98
C LYS A 14 -12.81 -9.07 -1.86
N ARG A 15 -12.76 -8.46 -0.66
CA ARG A 15 -13.61 -8.85 0.47
C ARG A 15 -15.10 -8.64 0.21
N ALA A 16 -15.48 -7.59 -0.50
CA ALA A 16 -16.87 -7.36 -0.88
C ALA A 16 -17.36 -8.46 -1.83
N ILE A 17 -16.54 -8.88 -2.80
CA ILE A 17 -16.87 -9.99 -3.70
C ILE A 17 -17.01 -11.30 -2.92
N GLU A 18 -16.05 -11.62 -2.06
CA GLU A 18 -16.06 -12.83 -1.21
C GLU A 18 -17.29 -12.87 -0.28
N GLY A 19 -17.58 -11.76 0.40
CA GLY A 19 -18.67 -11.66 1.36
C GLY A 19 -20.07 -11.57 0.74
N TYR A 20 -20.21 -10.88 -0.41
CA TYR A 20 -21.52 -10.60 -1.01
C TYR A 20 -21.97 -11.69 -2.00
N LEU A 21 -21.04 -12.33 -2.70
CA LEU A 21 -21.35 -13.38 -3.67
C LEU A 21 -21.21 -14.81 -3.10
N GLY A 22 -20.73 -14.96 -1.86
CA GLY A 22 -20.55 -16.25 -1.21
C GLY A 22 -19.57 -17.17 -1.94
N VAL A 23 -18.63 -16.60 -2.71
CA VAL A 23 -17.65 -17.34 -3.50
C VAL A 23 -16.48 -17.70 -2.59
N ALA A 24 -15.95 -18.92 -2.77
CA ALA A 24 -14.78 -19.37 -2.02
C ALA A 24 -13.59 -18.41 -2.22
N HIS A 25 -12.73 -18.29 -1.20
CA HIS A 25 -11.47 -17.54 -1.26
C HIS A 25 -10.50 -18.19 -2.26
N ASP A 26 -10.76 -18.02 -3.56
CA ASP A 26 -9.86 -18.39 -4.64
C ASP A 26 -9.34 -17.10 -5.30
N PRO A 27 -8.03 -16.81 -5.23
CA PRO A 27 -7.43 -15.68 -5.94
C PRO A 27 -7.69 -15.66 -7.46
N ARG A 28 -8.00 -16.81 -8.07
CA ARG A 28 -8.40 -16.92 -9.48
C ARG A 28 -9.86 -16.52 -9.72
N ALA A 29 -10.68 -16.51 -8.68
CA ALA A 29 -12.09 -16.13 -8.76
C ALA A 29 -12.30 -14.60 -8.72
N HIS A 30 -11.25 -13.81 -8.47
CA HIS A 30 -11.33 -12.36 -8.29
C HIS A 30 -10.32 -11.61 -9.18
N PRO A 31 -10.46 -11.68 -10.52
CA PRO A 31 -9.55 -10.99 -11.43
C PRO A 31 -9.62 -9.46 -11.23
N GLY A 32 -8.49 -8.79 -11.39
CA GLY A 32 -8.39 -7.33 -11.30
C GLY A 32 -8.31 -6.74 -9.89
N THR A 33 -8.37 -7.55 -8.84
CA THR A 33 -8.23 -7.05 -7.45
C THR A 33 -6.80 -7.04 -6.93
N ARG A 34 -5.84 -7.61 -7.67
CA ARG A 34 -4.42 -7.61 -7.32
C ARG A 34 -3.68 -6.52 -8.08
N LEU A 35 -2.77 -5.84 -7.38
CA LEU A 35 -1.88 -4.81 -7.90
C LEU A 35 -0.45 -5.09 -7.44
N PRO A 36 0.18 -6.17 -7.95
CA PRO A 36 1.56 -6.48 -7.59
C PRO A 36 2.52 -5.44 -8.19
N ASP A 37 3.70 -5.33 -7.59
CA ASP A 37 4.88 -4.69 -8.18
C ASP A 37 4.75 -3.17 -8.45
N ILE A 38 3.92 -2.47 -7.68
CA ILE A 38 3.90 -1.00 -7.72
C ILE A 38 5.02 -0.44 -6.85
N ASP A 39 6.02 0.16 -7.49
CA ASP A 39 7.04 0.95 -6.80
C ASP A 39 6.55 2.40 -6.58
N HIS A 40 5.91 2.62 -5.43
CA HIS A 40 5.40 3.93 -5.04
C HIS A 40 6.50 4.99 -4.87
N VAL A 41 7.73 4.60 -4.53
CA VAL A 41 8.86 5.53 -4.35
C VAL A 41 9.38 5.98 -5.71
N ALA A 42 9.52 5.07 -6.67
CA ALA A 42 9.88 5.42 -8.04
C ALA A 42 8.83 6.33 -8.69
N VAL A 43 7.54 6.05 -8.47
CA VAL A 43 6.45 6.94 -8.93
C VAL A 43 6.59 8.33 -8.32
N ALA A 44 6.81 8.44 -7.01
CA ALA A 44 7.01 9.73 -6.34
C ALA A 44 8.20 10.50 -6.96
N GLY A 45 9.33 9.83 -7.17
CA GLY A 45 10.53 10.41 -7.78
C GLY A 45 10.28 10.93 -9.19
N GLY A 46 9.50 10.21 -10.00
CA GLY A 46 9.10 10.66 -11.35
C GLY A 46 8.30 11.97 -11.37
N TYR A 47 7.61 12.30 -10.26
CA TYR A 47 6.88 13.56 -10.08
C TYR A 47 7.66 14.61 -9.28
N GLY A 48 8.94 14.37 -8.98
CA GLY A 48 9.79 15.29 -8.22
C GLY A 48 9.52 15.30 -6.71
N ALA A 49 8.78 14.32 -6.19
CA ALA A 49 8.63 14.09 -4.76
C ALA A 49 9.68 13.12 -4.24
N ALA A 50 10.15 13.31 -3.01
CA ALA A 50 10.97 12.32 -2.34
C ALA A 50 10.09 11.22 -1.75
N GLY A 51 10.63 10.01 -1.65
CA GLY A 51 9.89 8.87 -1.14
C GLY A 51 10.74 7.89 -0.36
N VAL A 52 10.12 7.20 0.60
CA VAL A 52 10.73 6.16 1.43
C VAL A 52 9.79 4.96 1.54
N ASN A 53 10.37 3.76 1.54
CA ASN A 53 9.64 2.52 1.80
C ASN A 53 9.87 2.10 3.26
N ALA A 54 8.79 1.90 4.01
CA ALA A 54 8.77 1.36 5.36
C ALA A 54 8.13 -0.03 5.30
N GLY A 55 8.98 -1.05 5.14
CA GLY A 55 8.56 -2.45 5.01
C GLY A 55 8.35 -3.14 6.34
N GLN A 56 8.88 -2.57 7.44
CA GLN A 56 8.78 -3.14 8.77
C GLN A 56 8.09 -2.19 9.76
N ARG A 57 7.39 -2.77 10.74
CA ARG A 57 6.66 -2.00 11.78
C ARG A 57 7.55 -0.97 12.49
N GLY A 58 8.82 -1.28 12.72
CA GLY A 58 9.78 -0.40 13.39
C GLY A 58 10.19 0.83 12.55
N GLU A 59 10.01 0.78 11.24
CA GLU A 59 10.48 1.82 10.31
C GLU A 59 9.44 2.94 10.13
N VAL A 60 8.14 2.63 10.30
CA VAL A 60 7.04 3.56 9.98
C VAL A 60 7.13 4.86 10.76
N ALA A 61 7.37 4.80 12.08
CA ALA A 61 7.41 5.99 12.92
C ALA A 61 8.59 6.91 12.54
N ALA A 62 9.75 6.33 12.24
CA ALA A 62 10.93 7.08 11.80
C ALA A 62 10.70 7.71 10.42
N ALA A 63 10.23 6.93 9.45
CA ALA A 63 9.95 7.39 8.09
C ALA A 63 8.93 8.55 8.05
N VAL A 64 7.85 8.44 8.84
CA VAL A 64 6.84 9.51 8.95
C VAL A 64 7.42 10.75 9.61
N LYS A 65 8.20 10.59 10.68
CA LYS A 65 8.85 11.72 11.37
C LYS A 65 9.79 12.47 10.41
N GLU A 66 10.68 11.75 9.73
CA GLU A 66 11.62 12.33 8.76
C GLU A 66 10.90 13.05 7.62
N ALA A 67 9.83 12.45 7.08
CA ALA A 67 9.01 13.09 6.04
C ALA A 67 8.32 14.38 6.52
N PHE A 68 7.90 14.45 7.79
CA PHE A 68 7.37 15.68 8.37
C PHE A 68 8.43 16.76 8.52
N GLU A 69 9.64 16.39 8.94
CA GLU A 69 10.75 17.32 9.20
C GLU A 69 11.40 17.85 7.91
N ALA A 70 11.49 17.04 6.85
CA ALA A 70 12.13 17.40 5.59
C ALA A 70 11.41 18.52 4.82
N GLY A 71 10.10 18.70 5.05
CA GLY A 71 9.27 19.61 4.27
C GLY A 71 9.07 19.16 2.81
N GLY A 72 8.26 19.92 2.06
CA GLY A 72 7.92 19.60 0.67
C GLY A 72 6.97 18.41 0.51
N VAL A 73 6.87 17.88 -0.71
CA VAL A 73 6.04 16.71 -1.01
C VAL A 73 6.87 15.44 -0.77
N GLN A 74 6.44 14.66 0.23
CA GLN A 74 7.07 13.43 0.68
C GLN A 74 6.07 12.27 0.56
N VAL A 75 6.53 11.10 0.12
CA VAL A 75 5.74 9.87 0.03
C VAL A 75 6.33 8.79 0.96
N VAL A 76 5.52 8.27 1.88
CA VAL A 76 5.90 7.13 2.72
C VAL A 76 5.06 5.93 2.28
N ALA A 77 5.69 4.96 1.64
CA ALA A 77 5.06 3.70 1.25
C ALA A 77 5.22 2.69 2.39
N VAL A 78 4.10 2.20 2.92
CA VAL A 78 4.07 1.26 4.04
C VAL A 78 3.54 -0.08 3.57
N THR A 79 4.37 -1.11 3.62
CA THR A 79 3.94 -2.48 3.33
C THR A 79 3.05 -2.97 4.46
N VAL A 80 1.81 -3.33 4.16
CA VAL A 80 0.85 -3.85 5.13
C VAL A 80 0.37 -5.23 4.71
N ALA A 81 0.29 -6.14 5.68
CA ALA A 81 -0.21 -7.48 5.43
C ALA A 81 -1.71 -7.45 5.08
N GLU A 82 -2.11 -8.33 4.17
CA GLU A 82 -3.51 -8.65 3.94
C GLU A 82 -4.07 -9.28 5.23
N VAL A 83 -4.90 -8.55 5.98
CA VAL A 83 -5.49 -9.09 7.22
C VAL A 83 -6.38 -10.27 6.83
N ARG A 84 -6.12 -11.45 7.40
CA ARG A 84 -7.03 -12.62 7.32
C ARG A 84 -7.96 -12.56 8.55
N PRO A 85 -9.29 -12.59 8.39
CA PRO A 85 -10.20 -12.74 9.53
C PRO A 85 -10.08 -14.12 10.19
#